data_AF-A0A959ZWM2-F1
#
_entry.id   AF-A0A959ZWM2-F1
#
_cell.length_a   1.000
_cell.length_b   1.000
_cell.length_c   1.000
_cell.angle_alpha   90.00
_cell.angle_beta   90.00
_cell.angle_gamma   90.00
#
_symmetry.space_group_name_H-M   'P 1'
#
loop_
_entity.id
_entity.type
_entity.pdbx_description
1 polymer ?
#
loop_
_entity_poly.entity_id
_entity_poly.type
_entity_poly.pdbx_seq_one_letter_code
_entity_poly.pdbx_strand_id
1 'polypeptide(L)'
;MLGPEELVVLCRHRPSVTRCGTPQPRTPGSCEDRFIAAKEGKRAIRARLSGGVADAGFRAATVERAHELGVLGWVRRDDSGGFLVHAEGTEDALAGLEDFLAGGPAGAAVDRLEVEPVRVEGHEQFAIRGVAAGRFAVRPLERGYELQLEVGDGLRAWAVPKGPSMDPAAKRMAIELPAPALVGDAPCWDEGDYEQGGRVPWPEALDRGHAVFVLRGSRLRGGFALQRTGGGEKARWLLIKRRDEEARPGSDG
;
A
#
# COMPACT_ATOMS: atom_id res chain seq x y z
N MET A 1 6.75 76.57 -36.39
CA MET A 1 7.44 75.53 -37.18
C MET A 1 6.58 74.28 -37.10
N LEU A 2 5.52 74.23 -37.92
CA LEU A 2 5.37 73.51 -39.22
C LEU A 2 4.96 72.03 -39.01
N GLY A 3 3.74 71.70 -39.49
CA GLY A 3 3.00 70.41 -39.45
C GLY A 3 3.52 69.36 -40.45
N PRO A 4 2.70 68.38 -40.98
CA PRO A 4 1.29 68.47 -41.45
C PRO A 4 0.34 67.33 -40.95
N GLU A 5 -1.00 67.53 -40.89
CA GLU A 5 -2.10 67.18 -41.85
C GLU A 5 -2.20 65.68 -42.23
N GLU A 6 -3.24 64.95 -41.79
CA GLU A 6 -4.60 64.76 -42.37
C GLU A 6 -4.65 63.66 -43.47
N LEU A 7 -5.42 62.59 -43.23
CA LEU A 7 -6.11 61.88 -44.31
C LEU A 7 -7.37 61.17 -43.80
N VAL A 8 -8.52 61.64 -44.27
CA VAL A 8 -9.84 61.00 -44.19
C VAL A 8 -9.95 59.94 -45.30
N VAL A 9 -10.40 58.72 -44.97
CA VAL A 9 -11.05 57.82 -45.94
C VAL A 9 -12.26 57.14 -45.29
N LEU A 10 -13.45 57.56 -45.72
CA LEU A 10 -14.68 56.78 -45.63
C LEU A 10 -14.65 55.68 -46.69
N CYS A 11 -14.83 54.41 -46.31
CA CYS A 11 -15.27 53.38 -47.25
C CYS A 11 -16.23 52.40 -46.59
N ARG A 12 -17.39 52.24 -47.22
CA ARG A 12 -18.51 51.36 -46.88
C ARG A 12 -18.21 49.93 -47.33
N HIS A 13 -18.41 48.90 -46.49
CA HIS A 13 -19.18 47.68 -46.79
C HIS A 13 -19.05 46.59 -45.70
N ARG A 14 -20.20 45.98 -45.36
CA ARG A 14 -20.39 44.64 -44.73
C ARG A 14 -19.62 43.55 -45.55
N PRO A 15 -19.27 42.34 -45.02
CA PRO A 15 -20.16 41.50 -44.21
C PRO A 15 -19.54 40.57 -43.14
N SER A 16 -20.41 40.08 -42.25
CA SER A 16 -20.44 38.71 -41.67
C SER A 16 -19.12 37.94 -41.59
N VAL A 17 -18.52 37.87 -40.39
CA VAL A 17 -17.59 36.80 -40.03
C VAL A 17 -18.11 36.06 -38.80
N THR A 18 -18.36 34.78 -39.06
CA THR A 18 -18.63 33.64 -38.19
C THR A 18 -17.98 33.73 -36.81
N ARG A 19 -18.76 33.47 -35.76
CA ARG A 19 -18.24 33.23 -34.40
C ARG A 19 -17.26 32.07 -34.43
N CYS A 20 -15.97 32.38 -34.27
CA CYS A 20 -14.98 31.42 -33.82
C CYS A 20 -15.27 31.15 -32.33
N GLY A 21 -15.83 29.98 -32.03
CA GLY A 21 -15.96 29.51 -30.66
C GLY A 21 -14.56 29.33 -30.07
N THR A 22 -14.26 30.08 -29.02
CA THR A 22 -13.06 29.89 -28.21
C THR A 22 -13.14 28.50 -27.55
N PRO A 23 -12.11 27.63 -27.63
CA PRO A 23 -12.11 26.40 -26.89
C PRO A 23 -11.97 26.73 -25.40
N GLN A 24 -13.00 26.45 -24.61
CA GLN A 24 -12.89 26.49 -23.16
C GLN A 24 -11.86 25.44 -22.70
N PRO A 25 -10.94 25.79 -21.78
CA PRO A 25 -10.09 24.80 -21.15
C PRO A 25 -10.97 23.86 -20.32
N ARG A 26 -10.91 22.56 -20.63
CA ARG A 26 -11.47 21.51 -19.78
C ARG A 26 -10.72 21.55 -18.46
N THR A 27 -11.41 21.91 -17.38
CA THR A 27 -10.91 21.73 -16.01
C THR A 27 -10.51 20.27 -15.81
N PRO A 28 -9.28 19.98 -15.34
CA PRO A 28 -8.97 18.64 -14.88
C PRO A 28 -9.84 18.37 -13.66
N GLY A 29 -10.64 17.29 -13.71
CA GLY A 29 -11.37 16.79 -12.56
C GLY A 29 -10.43 16.62 -11.37
N SER A 30 -10.92 16.96 -10.19
CA SER A 30 -10.16 16.92 -8.95
C SER A 30 -9.61 15.50 -8.71
N CYS A 31 -8.53 15.39 -7.94
CA CYS A 31 -7.99 14.09 -7.52
C CYS A 31 -9.09 13.21 -6.89
N GLU A 32 -10.08 13.81 -6.23
CA GLU A 32 -11.21 13.14 -5.59
C GLU A 32 -12.17 12.48 -6.58
N ASP A 33 -12.42 13.09 -7.75
CA ASP A 33 -13.30 12.53 -8.78
C ASP A 33 -12.69 11.28 -9.44
N ARG A 34 -11.35 11.26 -9.59
CA ARG A 34 -10.61 10.06 -10.02
C ARG A 34 -10.62 8.95 -8.98
N PHE A 35 -10.68 9.30 -7.69
CA PHE A 35 -10.67 8.34 -6.59
C PHE A 35 -12.04 7.65 -6.38
N ILE A 36 -13.15 8.35 -6.64
CA ILE A 36 -14.51 7.80 -6.47
C ILE A 36 -14.87 6.84 -7.62
N ALA A 37 -14.52 7.19 -8.87
CA ALA A 37 -14.75 6.32 -10.03
C ALA A 37 -13.93 5.02 -10.02
N ALA A 38 -12.82 4.98 -9.27
CA ALA A 38 -11.93 3.82 -9.19
C ALA A 38 -12.41 2.72 -8.23
N LYS A 39 -13.50 2.91 -7.46
CA LYS A 39 -13.98 1.91 -6.49
C LYS A 39 -14.91 0.87 -7.10
N GLU A 40 -15.61 1.21 -8.18
CA GLU A 40 -16.47 0.31 -8.94
C GLU A 40 -15.68 -0.20 -10.16
N GLY A 41 -15.23 -1.46 -10.10
CA GLY A 41 -14.48 -2.12 -11.19
C GLY A 41 -13.06 -2.58 -10.86
N LYS A 42 -12.58 -2.38 -9.62
CA LYS A 42 -11.31 -2.97 -9.19
C LYS A 42 -11.43 -4.48 -9.03
N ARG A 43 -10.60 -5.22 -9.77
CA ARG A 43 -10.38 -6.65 -9.59
C ARG A 43 -9.04 -6.88 -8.90
N ALA A 44 -8.85 -8.09 -8.39
CA ALA A 44 -7.55 -8.53 -7.90
C ALA A 44 -7.21 -9.91 -8.44
N ILE A 45 -5.92 -10.15 -8.64
CA ILE A 45 -5.36 -11.44 -9.05
C ILE A 45 -4.19 -11.82 -8.13
N ARG A 46 -3.95 -13.13 -8.03
CA ARG A 46 -2.75 -13.72 -7.46
C ARG A 46 -2.05 -14.49 -8.57
N ALA A 47 -0.82 -14.10 -8.85
CA ALA A 47 0.02 -14.71 -9.87
C ALA A 47 1.21 -15.39 -9.22
N ARG A 48 1.36 -16.71 -9.42
CA ARG A 48 2.51 -17.50 -8.98
C ARG A 48 3.39 -17.81 -10.18
N LEU A 49 4.66 -17.44 -10.06
CA LEU A 49 5.69 -17.70 -11.05
C LEU A 49 6.64 -18.75 -10.50
N SER A 50 6.87 -19.82 -11.26
CA SER A 50 7.88 -20.82 -10.94
C SER A 50 8.89 -20.94 -12.08
N GLY A 51 10.13 -21.23 -11.72
CA GLY A 51 11.24 -21.41 -12.64
C GLY A 51 12.52 -20.84 -12.04
N GLY A 52 13.68 -21.10 -12.66
CA GLY A 52 15.00 -20.64 -12.23
C GLY A 52 15.21 -19.11 -12.34
N VAL A 53 14.19 -18.32 -11.99
CA VAL A 53 14.17 -16.87 -12.08
C VAL A 53 15.13 -16.32 -11.03
N ALA A 54 16.30 -15.87 -11.50
CA ALA A 54 17.22 -15.12 -10.67
C ALA A 54 16.52 -13.83 -10.21
N ASP A 55 16.72 -13.47 -8.94
CA ASP A 55 16.10 -12.26 -8.36
C ASP A 55 16.62 -10.95 -8.97
N ALA A 56 17.75 -11.00 -9.68
CA ALA A 56 18.45 -9.85 -10.22
C ALA A 56 17.56 -9.01 -11.15
N GLY A 57 16.82 -8.07 -10.57
CA GLY A 57 15.96 -7.12 -11.25
C GLY A 57 14.49 -7.52 -11.38
N PHE A 58 14.09 -8.79 -11.17
CA PHE A 58 12.69 -9.21 -11.43
C PHE A 58 11.66 -8.43 -10.59
N ARG A 59 11.87 -8.38 -9.27
CA ARG A 59 10.96 -7.69 -8.35
C ARG A 59 10.91 -6.20 -8.63
N ALA A 60 12.05 -5.57 -8.89
CA ALA A 60 12.14 -4.15 -9.22
C ALA A 60 11.40 -3.82 -10.52
N ALA A 61 11.66 -4.57 -11.59
CA ALA A 61 10.98 -4.39 -12.88
C ALA A 61 9.47 -4.64 -12.77
N THR A 62 9.04 -5.59 -11.95
CA THR A 62 7.61 -5.82 -11.67
C THR A 62 6.97 -4.61 -10.98
N VAL A 63 7.66 -4.00 -10.00
CA VAL A 63 7.16 -2.77 -9.35
C VAL A 63 7.07 -1.64 -10.35
N GLU A 64 8.10 -1.40 -11.15
CA GLU A 64 8.13 -0.36 -12.18
C GLU A 64 6.97 -0.54 -13.15
N ARG A 65 6.79 -1.76 -13.67
CA ARG A 65 5.71 -2.08 -14.60
C ARG A 65 4.33 -1.88 -13.97
N ALA A 66 4.14 -2.33 -12.73
CA ALA A 66 2.88 -2.13 -12.03
C ALA A 66 2.55 -0.65 -11.83
N HIS A 67 3.56 0.19 -11.53
CA HIS A 67 3.38 1.65 -11.40
C HIS A 67 2.97 2.29 -12.73
N GLU A 68 3.59 1.90 -13.85
CA GLU A 68 3.20 2.37 -15.18
C GLU A 68 1.75 2.05 -15.53
N LEU A 69 1.30 0.86 -15.15
CA LEU A 69 -0.06 0.36 -15.41
C LEU A 69 -1.09 0.86 -14.39
N GLY A 70 -0.66 1.54 -13.32
CA GLY A 70 -1.54 1.98 -12.23
C GLY A 70 -2.07 0.81 -11.37
N VAL A 71 -1.37 -0.31 -11.37
CA VAL A 71 -1.69 -1.50 -10.57
C VAL A 71 -1.14 -1.33 -9.15
N LEU A 72 -1.91 -1.75 -8.15
CA LEU A 72 -1.54 -1.77 -6.73
C LEU A 72 -1.34 -3.22 -6.27
N GLY A 73 -0.61 -3.46 -5.18
CA GLY A 73 -0.37 -4.82 -4.69
C GLY A 73 1.06 -5.06 -4.22
N TRP A 74 1.60 -6.23 -4.52
CA TRP A 74 2.96 -6.58 -4.13
C TRP A 74 3.56 -7.71 -4.95
N VAL A 75 4.89 -7.79 -4.96
CA VAL A 75 5.66 -8.93 -5.45
C VAL A 75 6.61 -9.43 -4.35
N ARG A 76 6.68 -10.74 -4.13
CA ARG A 76 7.63 -11.35 -3.18
C ARG A 76 8.19 -12.66 -3.71
N ARG A 77 9.31 -13.10 -3.15
CA ARG A 77 9.80 -14.47 -3.38
C ARG A 77 8.87 -15.45 -2.66
N ASP A 78 8.53 -16.53 -3.35
CA ASP A 78 7.77 -17.65 -2.78
C ASP A 78 8.73 -18.64 -2.09
N ASP A 79 8.22 -19.42 -1.14
CA ASP A 79 9.03 -20.35 -0.35
C ASP A 79 9.60 -21.49 -1.22
N SER A 80 8.97 -21.76 -2.36
CA SER A 80 9.44 -22.70 -3.38
C SER A 80 10.55 -22.14 -4.29
N GLY A 81 11.02 -20.90 -4.04
CA GLY A 81 12.09 -20.26 -4.81
C GLY A 81 11.63 -19.47 -6.04
N GLY A 82 10.32 -19.46 -6.34
CA GLY A 82 9.69 -18.64 -7.37
C GLY A 82 9.26 -17.26 -6.89
N PHE A 83 8.27 -16.65 -7.56
CA PHE A 83 7.67 -15.38 -7.16
C PHE A 83 6.17 -15.50 -6.98
N LEU A 84 5.64 -14.71 -6.06
CA LEU A 84 4.21 -14.53 -5.84
C LEU A 84 3.90 -13.05 -5.99
N VAL A 85 2.88 -12.74 -6.77
CA VAL A 85 2.41 -11.38 -7.05
C VAL A 85 0.94 -11.27 -6.69
N HIS A 86 0.59 -10.31 -5.87
CA HIS A 86 -0.79 -9.85 -5.73
C HIS A 86 -0.95 -8.54 -6.48
N ALA A 87 -1.98 -8.42 -7.30
CA ALA A 87 -2.21 -7.24 -8.11
C ALA A 87 -3.68 -6.83 -8.06
N GLU A 88 -3.94 -5.54 -7.90
CA GLU A 88 -5.25 -4.91 -7.82
C GLU A 88 -5.32 -3.76 -8.82
N GLY A 89 -6.35 -3.75 -9.67
CA GLY A 89 -6.45 -2.76 -10.74
C GLY A 89 -7.70 -2.93 -11.58
N THR A 90 -7.77 -2.17 -12.67
CA THR A 90 -8.74 -2.39 -13.74
C THR A 90 -8.38 -3.66 -14.52
N GLU A 91 -9.36 -4.24 -15.22
CA GLU A 91 -9.14 -5.44 -16.04
C GLU A 91 -7.99 -5.27 -17.03
N ASP A 92 -7.96 -4.17 -17.79
CA ASP A 92 -6.89 -3.88 -18.76
C ASP A 92 -5.51 -3.73 -18.11
N ALA A 93 -5.46 -3.15 -16.90
CA ALA A 93 -4.20 -2.94 -16.19
C ALA A 93 -3.65 -4.27 -15.64
N LEU A 94 -4.53 -5.14 -15.16
CA LEU A 94 -4.17 -6.49 -14.71
C LEU A 94 -3.71 -7.35 -15.89
N ALA A 95 -4.42 -7.33 -17.01
CA ALA A 95 -4.02 -8.04 -18.23
C ALA A 95 -2.63 -7.59 -18.71
N GLY A 96 -2.38 -6.27 -18.74
CA GLY A 96 -1.05 -5.75 -19.12
C GLY A 96 0.08 -6.12 -18.16
N LEU A 97 -0.23 -6.38 -16.89
CA LEU A 97 0.74 -6.90 -15.92
C LEU A 97 0.94 -8.41 -16.09
N GLU A 98 -0.12 -9.17 -16.33
CA GLU A 98 -0.06 -10.60 -16.63
C GLU A 98 0.81 -10.88 -17.87
N ASP A 99 0.63 -10.11 -18.94
CA ASP A 99 1.45 -10.20 -20.16
C ASP A 99 2.93 -9.96 -19.86
N PHE A 100 3.23 -8.97 -19.01
CA PHE A 100 4.60 -8.69 -18.58
C PHE A 100 5.17 -9.84 -17.74
N LEU A 101 4.40 -10.40 -16.82
CA LEU A 101 4.82 -11.52 -15.97
C LEU A 101 5.05 -12.79 -16.80
N ALA A 102 4.26 -13.00 -17.85
CA ALA A 102 4.42 -14.12 -18.78
C ALA A 102 5.68 -13.98 -19.65
N GLY A 103 5.98 -12.76 -20.12
CA GLY A 103 7.16 -12.48 -20.93
C GLY A 103 8.47 -12.42 -20.13
N GLY A 104 8.39 -12.05 -18.85
CA GLY A 104 9.54 -11.85 -17.97
C GLY A 104 10.33 -10.56 -18.28
N PRO A 105 10.90 -9.86 -17.28
CA PRO A 105 11.86 -8.79 -17.53
C PRO A 105 13.14 -9.33 -18.17
N ALA A 106 13.71 -8.56 -19.10
CA ALA A 106 14.91 -8.84 -19.93
C ALA A 106 15.85 -9.97 -19.41
N GLY A 107 15.53 -11.22 -19.76
CA GLY A 107 16.37 -12.40 -19.49
C GLY A 107 15.90 -13.34 -18.36
N ALA A 108 14.79 -13.04 -17.68
CA ALA A 108 14.18 -13.95 -16.73
C ALA A 108 13.31 -14.99 -17.47
N ALA A 109 13.76 -16.25 -17.51
CA ALA A 109 12.95 -17.36 -18.02
C ALA A 109 11.89 -17.74 -16.99
N VAL A 110 10.63 -17.41 -17.26
CA VAL A 110 9.48 -17.85 -16.46
C VAL A 110 9.03 -19.21 -17.01
N ASP A 111 9.24 -20.28 -16.25
CA ASP A 111 8.90 -21.64 -16.70
C ASP A 111 7.38 -21.89 -16.62
N ARG A 112 6.71 -21.28 -15.63
CA ARG A 112 5.27 -21.35 -15.46
C ARG A 112 4.73 -20.13 -14.74
N LEU A 113 3.61 -19.62 -15.24
CA LEU A 113 2.78 -18.60 -14.62
C LEU A 113 1.39 -19.19 -14.36
N GLU A 114 0.96 -19.17 -13.10
CA GLU A 114 -0.38 -19.56 -12.68
C GLU A 114 -1.07 -18.31 -12.12
N VAL A 115 -2.23 -17.93 -12.68
CA VAL A 115 -2.98 -16.74 -12.28
C VAL A 115 -4.37 -17.13 -11.81
N GLU A 116 -4.77 -16.63 -10.65
CA GLU A 116 -6.11 -16.82 -10.10
C GLU A 116 -6.73 -15.49 -9.65
N PRO A 117 -8.05 -15.29 -9.82
CA PRO A 117 -8.74 -14.13 -9.29
C PRO A 117 -8.85 -14.23 -7.76
N VAL A 118 -8.57 -13.14 -7.05
CA VAL A 118 -8.68 -13.06 -5.59
C VAL A 118 -9.49 -11.84 -5.17
N ARG A 119 -9.72 -11.73 -3.85
CA ARG A 119 -10.40 -10.55 -3.30
C ARG A 119 -9.47 -9.35 -3.30
N VAL A 120 -10.04 -8.18 -3.56
CA VAL A 120 -9.35 -6.90 -3.36
C VAL A 120 -9.09 -6.71 -1.87
N GLU A 121 -7.82 -6.62 -1.50
CA GLU A 121 -7.31 -6.38 -0.14
C GLU A 121 -7.15 -4.86 0.14
N GLY A 122 -7.20 -4.03 -0.91
CA GLY A 122 -7.17 -2.58 -0.82
C GLY A 122 -5.75 -2.08 -0.58
N HIS A 123 -4.78 -2.59 -1.33
CA HIS A 123 -3.40 -2.11 -1.24
C HIS A 123 -3.31 -0.67 -1.69
N GLU A 124 -2.51 0.11 -0.99
CA GLU A 124 -2.34 1.53 -1.29
C GLU A 124 -1.18 1.75 -2.27
N GLN A 125 -0.37 0.75 -2.58
CA GLN A 125 0.75 0.84 -3.51
C GLN A 125 1.07 -0.53 -4.08
N PHE A 126 1.91 -0.59 -5.12
CA PHE A 126 2.61 -1.80 -5.50
C PHE A 126 4.02 -1.78 -4.91
N ALA A 127 4.40 -2.81 -4.14
CA ALA A 127 5.67 -2.86 -3.43
C ALA A 127 6.33 -4.25 -3.41
N ILE A 128 7.64 -4.29 -3.19
CA ILE A 128 8.34 -5.53 -2.89
C ILE A 128 8.01 -5.97 -1.47
N ARG A 129 7.59 -7.23 -1.29
CA ARG A 129 7.38 -7.91 -0.01
C ARG A 129 8.35 -9.09 0.13
N GLY A 130 8.37 -9.71 1.31
CA GLY A 130 9.27 -10.81 1.65
C GLY A 130 10.63 -10.38 2.21
N VAL A 131 10.82 -9.09 2.50
CA VAL A 131 12.02 -8.58 3.19
C VAL A 131 11.61 -8.17 4.60
N ALA A 132 12.19 -8.83 5.60
CA ALA A 132 11.93 -8.49 6.99
C ALA A 132 12.39 -7.06 7.29
N ALA A 133 11.48 -6.25 7.84
CA ALA A 133 11.78 -4.92 8.36
C ALA A 133 12.32 -4.99 9.81
N GLY A 134 12.04 -6.08 10.52
CA GLY A 134 12.53 -6.37 11.87
C GLY A 134 11.76 -7.53 12.49
N ARG A 135 12.03 -7.83 13.76
CA ARG A 135 11.26 -8.81 14.53
C ARG A 135 10.11 -8.17 15.30
N PHE A 136 9.11 -8.98 15.59
CA PHE A 136 8.06 -8.63 16.54
C PHE A 136 7.90 -9.70 17.60
N ALA A 137 7.32 -9.29 18.72
CA ALA A 137 6.88 -10.19 19.76
C ALA A 137 5.64 -9.65 20.45
N VAL A 138 4.79 -10.55 20.92
CA VAL A 138 3.61 -10.26 21.71
C VAL A 138 3.73 -10.99 23.02
N ARG A 139 3.75 -10.24 24.11
CA ARG A 139 3.92 -10.78 25.46
C ARG A 139 2.70 -10.47 26.33
N PRO A 140 2.27 -11.39 27.20
CA PRO A 140 1.20 -11.12 28.15
C PRO A 140 1.68 -10.09 29.18
N LEU A 141 0.80 -9.17 29.55
CA LEU A 141 0.96 -8.28 30.71
C LEU A 141 0.00 -8.72 31.82
N GLU A 142 0.12 -8.15 33.02
CA GLU A 142 -0.87 -8.35 34.10
C GLU A 142 -2.30 -8.04 33.60
N ARG A 143 -2.44 -7.03 32.75
CA ARG A 143 -3.70 -6.65 32.10
C ARG A 143 -3.50 -6.44 30.60
N GLY A 144 -3.76 -7.49 29.82
CA GLY A 144 -3.71 -7.46 28.36
C GLY A 144 -2.38 -7.96 27.82
N TYR A 145 -1.90 -7.32 26.76
CA TYR A 145 -0.71 -7.75 26.03
C TYR A 145 0.19 -6.56 25.68
N GLU A 146 1.47 -6.80 25.51
CA GLU A 146 2.43 -5.85 24.92
C GLU A 146 2.82 -6.33 23.53
N LEU A 147 2.61 -5.50 22.51
CA LEU A 147 3.16 -5.69 21.17
C LEU A 147 4.49 -4.94 21.08
N GLN A 148 5.54 -5.63 20.68
CA GLN A 148 6.87 -5.09 20.45
C GLN A 148 7.25 -5.21 18.99
N LEU A 149 7.86 -4.16 18.44
CA LEU A 149 8.41 -4.12 17.09
C LEU A 149 9.84 -3.59 17.14
N GLU A 150 10.79 -4.31 16.57
CA GLU A 150 12.13 -3.77 16.28
C GLU A 150 12.01 -2.74 15.18
N VAL A 151 12.40 -1.49 15.44
CA VAL A 151 12.28 -0.37 14.50
C VAL A 151 13.61 0.38 14.45
N GLY A 152 14.29 0.32 13.32
CA GLY A 152 15.65 0.85 13.20
C GLY A 152 16.61 0.07 14.08
N ASP A 153 17.30 0.75 14.99
CA ASP A 153 18.21 0.19 15.98
C ASP A 153 17.55 -0.02 17.37
N GLY A 154 16.25 0.30 17.50
CA GLY A 154 15.53 0.27 18.76
C GLY A 154 14.33 -0.68 18.79
N LEU A 155 13.71 -0.79 19.97
CA LEU A 155 12.49 -1.57 20.18
C LEU A 155 11.35 -0.62 20.59
N ARG A 156 10.26 -0.61 19.82
CA ARG A 156 9.04 0.14 20.13
C ARG A 156 8.00 -0.80 20.72
N ALA A 157 7.24 -0.32 21.71
CA ALA A 157 6.30 -1.15 22.44
C ALA A 157 4.93 -0.45 22.63
N TRP A 158 3.87 -1.25 22.55
CA TRP A 158 2.50 -0.81 22.78
C TRP A 158 1.75 -1.77 23.70
N ALA A 159 1.12 -1.25 24.75
CA ALA A 159 0.16 -2.00 25.55
C ALA A 159 -1.19 -2.08 24.80
N VAL A 160 -1.69 -3.30 24.62
CA VAL A 160 -2.95 -3.64 23.95
C VAL A 160 -3.87 -4.34 24.96
N PRO A 161 -4.75 -3.60 25.69
CA PRO A 161 -5.49 -4.13 26.83
C PRO A 161 -6.41 -5.33 26.51
N LYS A 162 -7.01 -5.34 25.32
CA LYS A 162 -7.87 -6.44 24.83
C LYS A 162 -7.11 -7.44 23.93
N GLY A 163 -5.78 -7.33 23.87
CA GLY A 163 -4.93 -8.11 22.97
C GLY A 163 -5.12 -7.78 21.49
N PRO A 164 -4.20 -8.23 20.64
CA PRO A 164 -4.36 -8.18 19.19
C PRO A 164 -5.55 -9.05 18.74
N SER A 165 -6.07 -8.81 17.54
CA SER A 165 -7.17 -9.59 16.95
C SER A 165 -6.89 -9.89 15.49
N MET A 166 -7.40 -11.04 15.03
CA MET A 166 -7.43 -11.40 13.61
C MET A 166 -8.73 -10.96 12.92
N ASP A 167 -9.68 -10.36 13.64
CA ASP A 167 -10.91 -9.79 13.09
C ASP A 167 -10.68 -8.35 12.62
N PRO A 168 -10.83 -8.05 11.31
CA PRO A 168 -10.70 -6.68 10.78
C PRO A 168 -11.74 -5.68 11.32
N ALA A 169 -12.86 -6.15 11.89
CA ALA A 169 -13.85 -5.30 12.54
C ALA A 169 -13.43 -4.87 13.95
N ALA A 170 -12.51 -5.61 14.59
CA ALA A 170 -12.06 -5.36 15.95
C ALA A 170 -10.94 -4.31 16.00
N LYS A 171 -11.32 -3.03 16.17
CA LYS A 171 -10.35 -1.95 16.41
C LYS A 171 -9.79 -2.04 17.83
N ARG A 172 -8.54 -2.46 17.98
CA ARG A 172 -7.89 -2.64 19.29
C ARG A 172 -7.20 -1.35 19.72
N MET A 173 -7.52 -0.84 20.90
CA MET A 173 -6.75 0.24 21.52
C MET A 173 -5.33 -0.25 21.80
N ALA A 174 -4.35 0.57 21.44
CA ALA A 174 -2.94 0.39 21.71
C ALA A 174 -2.38 1.67 22.34
N ILE A 175 -1.64 1.57 23.43
CA ILE A 175 -1.05 2.70 24.13
C ILE A 175 0.45 2.57 24.01
N GLU A 176 1.10 3.56 23.41
CA GLU A 176 2.55 3.55 23.27
C GLU A 176 3.23 3.64 24.62
N LEU A 177 4.23 2.78 24.82
CA LEU A 177 5.03 2.71 26.03
C LEU A 177 6.38 3.40 25.78
N PRO A 178 6.95 4.08 26.79
CA PRO A 178 8.25 4.73 26.66
C PRO A 178 9.40 3.74 26.45
N ALA A 179 9.23 2.51 26.95
CA ALA A 179 10.11 1.38 26.75
C ALA A 179 9.30 0.08 26.89
N PRO A 180 9.80 -1.06 26.37
CA PRO A 180 9.18 -2.37 26.58
C PRO A 180 9.16 -2.73 28.08
N ALA A 181 8.03 -3.20 28.59
CA ALA A 181 7.92 -3.66 29.98
C ALA A 181 8.55 -5.05 30.16
N LEU A 182 8.58 -5.86 29.11
CA LEU A 182 9.19 -7.19 29.09
C LEU A 182 10.18 -7.28 27.93
N VAL A 183 11.32 -7.94 28.10
CA VAL A 183 12.31 -8.14 27.04
C VAL A 183 12.84 -9.57 27.12
N GLY A 184 13.18 -10.18 26.00
CA GLY A 184 13.84 -11.50 25.98
C GLY A 184 12.95 -12.68 26.41
N ASP A 185 13.49 -13.55 27.26
CA ASP A 185 12.99 -14.88 27.70
C ASP A 185 11.64 -14.88 28.46
N ALA A 186 10.99 -13.71 28.59
CA ALA A 186 9.64 -13.64 29.13
C ALA A 186 8.66 -14.47 28.28
N PRO A 187 7.62 -15.08 28.88
CA PRO A 187 6.64 -15.88 28.16
C PRO A 187 6.12 -15.18 26.91
N CYS A 188 6.34 -15.78 25.75
CA CYS A 188 5.95 -15.20 24.47
C CYS A 188 4.61 -15.81 24.04
N TRP A 189 3.62 -14.95 23.77
CA TRP A 189 2.33 -15.39 23.23
C TRP A 189 2.43 -15.61 21.72
N ASP A 190 3.15 -14.74 21.02
CA ASP A 190 3.49 -14.90 19.60
C ASP A 190 4.74 -14.10 19.24
N GLU A 191 5.50 -14.56 18.26
CA GLU A 191 6.70 -13.90 17.76
C GLU A 191 6.96 -14.27 16.30
N GLY A 192 7.77 -13.47 15.64
CA GLY A 192 8.22 -13.72 14.28
C GLY A 192 8.87 -12.49 13.68
N ASP A 193 8.95 -12.49 12.36
CA ASP A 193 9.38 -11.32 11.60
C ASP A 193 8.17 -10.49 11.16
N TYR A 194 8.41 -9.23 10.85
CA TYR A 194 7.42 -8.39 10.19
C TYR A 194 8.01 -7.68 8.99
N GLU A 195 7.15 -7.31 8.04
CA GLU A 195 7.51 -6.56 6.84
C GLU A 195 6.83 -5.20 6.83
N GLN A 196 7.44 -4.22 6.17
CA GLN A 196 6.77 -2.96 5.88
C GLN A 196 5.64 -3.19 4.85
N GLY A 197 4.45 -2.66 5.14
CA GLY A 197 3.29 -2.76 4.26
C GLY A 197 2.85 -1.44 3.62
N GLY A 198 3.27 -0.29 4.18
CA GLY A 198 2.85 1.05 3.75
C GLY A 198 3.84 1.77 2.83
N ARG A 199 3.38 2.89 2.24
CA ARG A 199 4.18 3.77 1.36
C ARG A 199 5.33 4.48 2.06
N VAL A 200 5.14 4.78 3.34
CA VAL A 200 6.12 5.52 4.14
C VAL A 200 7.06 4.51 4.80
N PRO A 201 8.39 4.68 4.69
CA PRO A 201 9.35 3.84 5.36
C PRO A 201 9.24 3.93 6.89
N TRP A 202 9.64 2.87 7.57
CA TRP A 202 9.91 2.94 9.00
C TRP A 202 11.28 3.61 9.25
N PRO A 203 11.46 4.40 10.32
CA PRO A 203 10.50 4.71 11.40
C PRO A 203 9.48 5.79 11.05
N GLU A 204 9.64 6.53 9.96
CA GLU A 204 8.86 7.73 9.63
C GLU A 204 7.33 7.50 9.62
N ALA A 205 6.88 6.31 9.22
CA ALA A 205 5.47 5.92 9.26
C ALA A 205 4.84 6.05 10.67
N LEU A 206 5.60 5.72 11.72
CA LEU A 206 5.16 5.92 13.10
C LEU A 206 5.11 7.40 13.48
N ASP A 207 6.08 8.19 13.05
CA ASP A 207 6.12 9.62 13.38
C ASP A 207 4.90 10.33 12.77
N ARG A 208 4.55 9.98 11.53
CA ARG A 208 3.33 10.41 10.84
C ARG A 208 2.05 9.90 11.49
N GLY A 209 2.11 8.87 12.33
CA GLY A 209 0.97 8.33 13.06
C GLY A 209 0.14 7.32 12.29
N HIS A 210 0.67 6.79 11.18
CA HIS A 210 0.02 5.76 10.42
C HIS A 210 1.04 4.81 9.82
N ALA A 211 1.09 3.60 10.35
CA ALA A 211 2.03 2.58 9.90
C ALA A 211 1.30 1.30 9.54
N VAL A 212 1.58 0.79 8.33
CA VAL A 212 1.04 -0.48 7.82
C VAL A 212 2.19 -1.47 7.72
N PHE A 213 1.97 -2.67 8.23
CA PHE A 213 2.98 -3.72 8.32
C PHE A 213 2.34 -5.10 8.21
N VAL A 214 3.13 -6.12 7.89
CA VAL A 214 2.68 -7.50 7.74
C VAL A 214 3.39 -8.35 8.79
N LEU A 215 2.63 -9.00 9.66
CA LEU A 215 3.18 -9.90 10.68
C LEU A 215 3.32 -11.32 10.12
N ARG A 216 4.41 -12.00 10.46
CA ARG A 216 4.66 -13.41 10.14
C ARG A 216 4.94 -14.22 11.42
N GLY A 217 3.98 -14.23 12.34
CA GLY A 217 4.05 -15.06 13.54
C GLY A 217 3.36 -16.40 13.40
N SER A 218 3.34 -17.14 14.49
CA SER A 218 2.57 -18.37 14.61
C SER A 218 1.06 -18.10 14.70
N ARG A 219 0.66 -17.01 15.38
CA ARG A 219 -0.73 -16.63 15.64
C ARG A 219 -1.19 -15.41 14.84
N LEU A 220 -0.37 -14.35 14.81
CA LEU A 220 -0.62 -13.12 14.08
C LEU A 220 0.03 -13.21 12.71
N ARG A 221 -0.82 -13.20 11.68
CA ARG A 221 -0.40 -13.31 10.28
C ARG A 221 -1.08 -12.25 9.43
N GLY A 222 -0.43 -11.84 8.36
CA GLY A 222 -0.99 -10.90 7.40
C GLY A 222 -0.85 -9.44 7.83
N GLY A 223 -1.56 -8.55 7.13
CA GLY A 223 -1.48 -7.12 7.28
C GLY A 223 -2.17 -6.58 8.53
N PHE A 224 -1.51 -5.62 9.17
CA PHE A 224 -1.98 -4.83 10.29
C PHE A 224 -1.69 -3.34 10.05
N ALA A 225 -2.42 -2.48 10.75
CA ALA A 225 -2.17 -1.05 10.78
C ALA A 225 -2.15 -0.54 12.23
N LEU A 226 -1.20 0.33 12.53
CA LEU A 226 -1.18 1.20 13.70
C LEU A 226 -1.58 2.61 13.27
N GLN A 227 -2.67 3.13 13.84
CA GLN A 227 -3.16 4.49 13.58
C GLN A 227 -3.27 5.29 14.87
N ARG A 228 -2.50 6.38 14.97
CA ARG A 228 -2.52 7.28 16.13
C ARG A 228 -3.83 8.08 16.14
N THR A 229 -4.50 8.10 17.29
CA THR A 229 -5.78 8.79 17.50
C THR A 229 -5.71 9.91 18.54
N GLY A 230 -4.61 10.00 19.30
CA GLY A 230 -4.37 11.10 20.24
C GLY A 230 -2.91 11.21 20.67
N GLY A 231 -2.47 12.44 20.94
CA GLY A 231 -1.13 12.74 21.46
C GLY A 231 -1.09 12.89 22.99
N GLY A 232 0.10 13.16 23.53
CA GLY A 232 0.38 13.31 24.96
C GLY A 232 1.55 12.42 25.41
N GLU A 233 1.80 12.37 26.73
CA GLU A 233 2.88 11.56 27.33
C GLU A 233 2.80 10.07 26.98
N LYS A 234 1.59 9.56 26.73
CA LYS A 234 1.34 8.21 26.17
C LYS A 234 0.44 8.33 24.95
N ALA A 235 1.04 8.28 23.77
CA ALA A 235 0.31 8.36 22.52
C ALA A 235 -0.70 7.19 22.42
N ARG A 236 -1.93 7.52 22.00
CA ARG A 236 -3.02 6.55 21.82
C ARG A 236 -3.12 6.14 20.36
N TRP A 237 -3.19 4.85 20.13
CA TRP A 237 -3.17 4.20 18.84
C TRP A 237 -4.31 3.20 18.71
N LEU A 238 -4.65 2.87 17.48
CA LEU A 238 -5.49 1.73 17.13
C LEU A 238 -4.63 0.72 16.38
N LEU A 239 -4.60 -0.52 16.87
CA LEU A 239 -4.11 -1.68 16.14
C LEU A 239 -5.31 -2.33 15.42
N ILE A 240 -5.21 -2.45 14.10
CA ILE A 240 -6.30 -2.89 13.24
C ILE A 240 -5.80 -3.97 12.28
N LYS A 241 -6.44 -5.14 12.26
CA LYS A 241 -6.19 -6.17 11.26
C LYS A 241 -6.69 -5.70 9.89
N ARG A 242 -5.86 -5.80 8.85
CA ARG A 242 -6.26 -5.51 7.47
C ARG A 242 -7.13 -6.65 6.92
N ARG A 243 -8.00 -6.32 5.96
CA ARG A 243 -8.84 -7.30 5.25
C ARG A 243 -7.99 -7.97 4.16
N ASP A 244 -7.40 -9.10 4.50
CA ASP A 244 -6.60 -9.94 3.60
C ASP A 244 -6.95 -11.42 3.81
N GLU A 245 -6.23 -12.32 3.14
CA GLU A 245 -6.42 -13.78 3.21
C GLU A 245 -6.29 -14.37 4.63
N GLU A 246 -5.55 -13.71 5.52
CA GLU A 246 -5.32 -14.17 6.90
C GLU A 246 -6.40 -13.66 7.87
N ALA A 247 -7.25 -12.73 7.44
CA ALA A 247 -8.31 -12.17 8.28
C ALA A 247 -9.33 -13.25 8.70
N ARG A 248 -9.71 -13.21 9.98
CA ARG A 248 -10.70 -14.12 10.60
C ARG A 248 -11.85 -13.31 11.21
N PRO A 249 -12.85 -12.90 10.41
CA PRO A 249 -14.01 -12.16 10.90
C PRO A 249 -14.73 -12.93 12.01
N GLY A 250 -15.11 -12.26 13.11
CA GLY A 250 -15.82 -12.87 14.23
C GLY A 250 -14.95 -13.72 15.16
N SER A 251 -13.62 -13.73 15.01
CA SER A 251 -12.73 -14.54 15.87
C SER A 251 -12.70 -14.12 17.35
N ASP A 252 -13.35 -13.01 17.67
CA ASP A 252 -13.38 -12.38 19.00
C ASP A 252 -14.67 -12.66 19.78
N GLY A 253 -15.65 -13.34 19.16
CA GLY A 253 -17.01 -13.56 19.70
C GLY A 253 -17.29 -14.97 20.16
#